data_AF-A0A9D5P4W4-F1
#
_entry.id   AF-A0A9D5P4W4-F1
#
_cell.length_a   1.000
_cell.length_b   1.000
_cell.length_c   1.000
_cell.angle_alpha   90.00
_cell.angle_beta   90.00
_cell.angle_gamma   90.00
#
_symmetry.space_group_name_H-M   'P 1'
#
loop_
_entity.id
_entity.type
_entity.pdbx_description
1 polymer ?
#
loop_
_entity_poly.entity_id
_entity_poly.type
_entity_poly.pdbx_seq_one_letter_code
_entity_poly.pdbx_strand_id
1 'polypeptide(L)'
;MNKKYLSTMKKVSYLGICVLALMLGLGLGSCSKDEYHSRLKELIIKDVDFDSDGGDYTKEFRNEDLTYYKAVPDSSWCTVTIDAKTSKMTVTVKDNESFDNRSCIVTLQDIKDGVTSRTFTVKQKQKNCIKIGANSYAVSTDGGQVVIDVESNVDYVVSIAKDCDWITRPKSGTRGLVKSSVVLDVNRNTSEKERSAIVTLENTTTGDKEEVLITQEFEAYFSLIQNEFTISENGGEINVYIQTNISSFDCYLTDGDNWIKKSGRESVTDNTICQKLMASAFKEKSASRETVVTFENASYRFSEKVTITQNRMLYIKENDQSIYKGDSLKLTLYNKTGEAVKWSSKDEGIATVNESGWVKGLAKGDTKIRVYSADSMYGDSITITVQKAEDLGEQLNHDWKRGFTTEGGVTALSSLSCILYNNSEFDIVLTKVTCYQDDEVLGYMNFNAKSGALNIGDSKTYSNDIPLEYEDESSSESESEDEGDSDDTKKDDDTNKDEDTSKDDSTTEDDSSSNGTRADDTKKLKVNTHTYTFVWEYTYKGEKFTYKCETKGNEEENAKSSARWKTSSKRSRR
;
A
#
# COMPACT_ATOMS: atom_id res chain seq x y z
N MET A 1 138.82 -14.06 23.79
CA MET A 1 139.86 -14.95 24.35
C MET A 1 140.14 -16.10 23.36
N ASN A 2 141.18 -16.90 23.59
CA ASN A 2 141.61 -18.19 22.96
C ASN A 2 140.62 -18.93 22.02
N LYS A 3 141.03 -19.75 21.02
CA LYS A 3 142.28 -20.14 20.28
C LYS A 3 141.76 -20.95 19.05
N LYS A 4 142.19 -20.73 17.78
CA LYS A 4 143.48 -20.99 17.08
C LYS A 4 143.69 -22.49 16.69
N TYR A 5 144.24 -22.72 15.47
CA TYR A 5 144.57 -24.02 14.78
C TYR A 5 143.37 -24.72 14.09
N LEU A 6 143.42 -25.36 12.89
CA LEU A 6 144.28 -25.35 11.67
C LEU A 6 143.42 -26.01 10.51
N SER A 7 143.77 -26.42 9.28
CA SER A 7 144.98 -26.57 8.39
C SER A 7 144.55 -26.93 6.93
N THR A 8 145.34 -27.00 5.84
CA THR A 8 146.53 -26.27 5.29
C THR A 8 146.98 -26.89 3.93
N MET A 9 147.02 -26.11 2.82
CA MET A 9 147.72 -26.42 1.51
C MET A 9 147.19 -27.62 0.65
N LYS A 10 147.54 -27.89 -0.64
CA LYS A 10 148.54 -27.49 -1.72
C LYS A 10 147.94 -28.01 -3.09
N LYS A 11 148.33 -27.74 -4.37
CA LYS A 11 149.17 -26.74 -5.12
C LYS A 11 149.06 -27.00 -6.67
N VAL A 12 149.10 -25.96 -7.55
CA VAL A 12 149.89 -25.88 -8.85
C VAL A 12 149.59 -26.85 -10.05
N SER A 13 149.90 -26.59 -11.35
CA SER A 13 150.01 -25.38 -12.23
C SER A 13 150.36 -25.70 -13.72
N TYR A 14 150.40 -24.64 -14.55
CA TYR A 14 151.07 -24.36 -15.85
C TYR A 14 150.13 -24.36 -17.09
N LEU A 15 150.01 -23.33 -17.95
CA LEU A 15 150.95 -22.40 -18.65
C LEU A 15 151.49 -22.96 -20.00
N GLY A 16 151.20 -22.27 -21.11
CA GLY A 16 151.71 -22.54 -22.47
C GLY A 16 151.14 -21.51 -23.48
N ILE A 17 151.91 -21.08 -24.49
CA ILE A 17 151.63 -19.92 -25.37
C ILE A 17 152.09 -20.19 -26.82
N CYS A 18 151.48 -19.47 -27.80
CA CYS A 18 151.67 -19.55 -29.27
C CYS A 18 151.09 -20.81 -29.93
N VAL A 19 150.71 -20.86 -31.22
CA VAL A 19 151.06 -20.04 -32.42
C VAL A 19 149.80 -19.57 -33.20
N LEU A 20 149.98 -18.61 -34.12
CA LEU A 20 148.94 -17.93 -34.92
C LEU A 20 148.68 -18.59 -36.30
N ALA A 21 147.45 -18.43 -36.80
CA ALA A 21 147.04 -18.45 -38.22
C ALA A 21 147.25 -19.72 -39.08
N LEU A 22 146.23 -20.58 -39.14
CA LEU A 22 145.57 -21.00 -40.40
C LEU A 22 144.43 -22.02 -40.13
N MET A 23 143.17 -21.60 -40.31
CA MET A 23 142.01 -22.43 -40.71
C MET A 23 140.75 -21.55 -40.75
N LEU A 24 140.18 -21.35 -41.94
CA LEU A 24 138.86 -20.75 -42.13
C LEU A 24 137.84 -21.89 -42.26
N GLY A 25 136.99 -22.09 -41.25
CA GLY A 25 135.92 -23.09 -41.31
C GLY A 25 135.28 -23.40 -39.96
N LEU A 26 133.95 -23.50 -39.96
CA LEU A 26 133.11 -24.04 -38.87
C LEU A 26 133.20 -23.31 -37.51
N GLY A 27 132.68 -22.08 -37.46
CA GLY A 27 132.20 -21.49 -36.20
C GLY A 27 130.89 -22.16 -35.77
N LEU A 28 130.93 -23.01 -34.75
CA LEU A 28 129.73 -23.62 -34.15
C LEU A 28 129.08 -22.67 -33.14
N GLY A 29 127.75 -22.60 -33.15
CA GLY A 29 126.98 -21.74 -32.25
C GLY A 29 127.00 -22.21 -30.80
N SER A 30 127.24 -21.29 -29.86
CA SER A 30 127.02 -21.52 -28.44
C SER A 30 125.56 -21.23 -28.10
N CYS A 31 124.85 -22.21 -27.54
CA CYS A 31 123.45 -22.08 -27.17
C CYS A 31 123.32 -21.50 -25.75
N SER A 32 122.88 -20.25 -25.64
CA SER A 32 122.18 -19.80 -24.44
C SER A 32 120.84 -20.54 -24.36
N LYS A 33 120.55 -21.14 -23.20
CA LYS A 33 119.18 -21.52 -22.87
C LYS A 33 118.53 -20.31 -22.22
N ASP A 34 117.61 -19.67 -22.93
CA ASP A 34 116.81 -18.59 -22.38
C ASP A 34 115.96 -19.17 -21.23
N GLU A 35 116.12 -18.61 -20.03
CA GLU A 35 115.43 -19.10 -18.84
C GLU A 35 113.97 -18.62 -18.88
N TYR A 36 113.02 -19.57 -18.79
CA TYR A 36 111.61 -19.23 -18.91
C TYR A 36 111.09 -18.57 -17.64
N HIS A 37 110.46 -17.40 -17.79
CA HIS A 37 109.83 -16.67 -16.70
C HIS A 37 108.33 -16.54 -16.98
N SER A 38 107.50 -17.07 -16.08
CA SER A 38 106.04 -17.01 -16.20
C SER A 38 105.52 -15.58 -15.98
N ARG A 39 104.75 -15.07 -16.96
CA ARG A 39 104.12 -13.75 -16.89
C ARG A 39 102.73 -13.78 -16.26
N LEU A 40 102.25 -14.94 -15.82
CA LEU A 40 100.94 -15.15 -15.19
C LEU A 40 100.66 -14.22 -13.98
N LYS A 41 101.71 -13.78 -13.27
CA LYS A 41 101.60 -12.80 -12.17
C LYS A 41 101.36 -11.36 -12.64
N GLU A 42 101.73 -11.02 -13.88
CA GLU A 42 101.51 -9.72 -14.52
C GLU A 42 100.08 -9.56 -15.07
N LEU A 43 99.38 -10.67 -15.35
CA LEU A 43 98.05 -10.65 -15.97
C LEU A 43 96.99 -10.03 -15.07
N ILE A 44 96.28 -9.01 -15.58
CA ILE A 44 95.18 -8.35 -14.87
C ILE A 44 93.91 -9.20 -14.97
N ILE A 45 93.80 -10.17 -14.05
CA ILE A 45 92.63 -11.02 -13.81
C ILE A 45 91.95 -10.54 -12.53
N LYS A 46 90.62 -10.48 -12.55
CA LYS A 46 89.75 -10.12 -11.43
C LYS A 46 88.75 -11.26 -11.19
N ASP A 47 88.05 -11.21 -10.06
CA ASP A 47 86.81 -11.96 -9.88
C ASP A 47 85.78 -11.63 -10.98
N VAL A 48 84.89 -12.58 -11.25
CA VAL A 48 83.80 -12.45 -12.24
C VAL A 48 82.48 -12.79 -11.56
N ASP A 49 81.50 -11.89 -11.66
CA ASP A 49 80.18 -12.06 -11.08
C ASP A 49 79.13 -12.34 -12.18
N PHE A 50 78.25 -13.31 -11.94
CA PHE A 50 77.14 -13.70 -12.81
C PHE A 50 75.80 -13.63 -12.06
N ASP A 51 74.72 -13.35 -12.80
CA ASP A 51 73.34 -13.50 -12.31
C ASP A 51 72.90 -14.99 -12.30
N SER A 52 71.68 -15.27 -11.82
CA SER A 52 71.16 -16.64 -11.68
C SER A 52 71.28 -17.45 -12.96
N ASP A 53 71.09 -16.83 -14.11
CA ASP A 53 70.93 -17.52 -15.40
C ASP A 53 72.29 -17.83 -16.07
N GLY A 54 73.40 -17.38 -15.47
CA GLY A 54 74.76 -17.71 -15.91
C GLY A 54 75.19 -17.01 -17.21
N GLY A 55 75.75 -17.77 -18.14
CA GLY A 55 76.24 -17.30 -19.44
C GLY A 55 77.77 -17.24 -19.56
N ASP A 56 78.26 -16.42 -20.50
CA ASP A 56 79.69 -16.33 -20.87
C ASP A 56 80.31 -14.96 -20.51
N TYR A 57 81.48 -15.00 -19.85
CA TYR A 57 82.37 -13.85 -19.69
C TYR A 57 83.69 -14.09 -20.43
N THR A 58 84.03 -13.26 -21.42
CA THR A 58 85.26 -13.39 -22.19
C THR A 58 86.26 -12.26 -21.89
N LYS A 59 87.49 -12.64 -21.55
CA LYS A 59 88.63 -11.74 -21.29
C LYS A 59 89.70 -11.90 -22.36
N GLU A 60 89.98 -10.81 -23.08
CA GLU A 60 91.08 -10.71 -24.04
C GLU A 60 92.35 -10.18 -23.35
N PHE A 61 93.51 -10.79 -23.65
CA PHE A 61 94.84 -10.43 -23.14
C PHE A 61 95.72 -9.97 -24.30
N ARG A 62 95.88 -8.66 -24.46
CA ARG A 62 96.66 -8.09 -25.57
C ARG A 62 98.15 -8.36 -25.41
N ASN A 63 98.79 -8.80 -26.48
CA ASN A 63 100.23 -9.07 -26.58
C ASN A 63 100.74 -10.09 -25.55
N GLU A 64 99.94 -11.12 -25.24
CA GLU A 64 100.33 -12.25 -24.39
C GLU A 64 100.05 -13.57 -25.12
N ASP A 65 101.02 -14.49 -25.08
CA ASP A 65 100.85 -15.87 -25.54
C ASP A 65 100.27 -16.73 -24.40
N LEU A 66 99.04 -17.20 -24.56
CA LEU A 66 98.37 -18.04 -23.56
C LEU A 66 98.63 -19.54 -23.75
N THR A 67 99.48 -19.96 -24.69
CA THR A 67 99.74 -21.38 -25.05
C THR A 67 100.21 -22.23 -23.86
N TYR A 68 100.86 -21.61 -22.87
CA TYR A 68 101.38 -22.29 -21.69
C TYR A 68 100.52 -22.12 -20.43
N TYR A 69 99.32 -21.56 -20.54
CA TYR A 69 98.41 -21.41 -19.39
C TYR A 69 97.20 -22.34 -19.48
N LYS A 70 96.84 -22.95 -18.36
CA LYS A 70 95.67 -23.82 -18.22
C LYS A 70 94.79 -23.35 -17.06
N ALA A 71 93.52 -23.06 -17.33
CA ALA A 71 92.52 -22.80 -16.31
C ALA A 71 91.90 -24.11 -15.80
N VAL A 72 91.71 -24.22 -14.49
CA VAL A 72 91.02 -25.34 -13.83
C VAL A 72 90.08 -24.75 -12.75
N PRO A 73 88.76 -24.74 -12.99
CA PRO A 73 87.76 -24.48 -11.95
C PRO A 73 87.71 -25.65 -10.95
N ASP A 74 87.44 -25.34 -9.67
CA ASP A 74 87.21 -26.33 -8.62
C ASP A 74 85.76 -26.90 -8.59
N SER A 75 84.87 -26.42 -9.48
CA SER A 75 83.45 -26.83 -9.54
C SER A 75 82.93 -27.05 -10.95
N SER A 76 82.03 -28.02 -11.12
CA SER A 76 81.50 -28.51 -12.41
C SER A 76 80.38 -27.67 -13.05
N TRP A 77 79.94 -26.59 -12.39
CA TRP A 77 79.00 -25.62 -12.96
C TRP A 77 79.68 -24.45 -13.69
N CYS A 78 81.00 -24.28 -13.49
CA CYS A 78 81.84 -23.34 -14.20
C CYS A 78 82.83 -24.09 -15.10
N THR A 79 82.97 -23.67 -16.35
CA THR A 79 83.99 -24.18 -17.27
C THR A 79 84.77 -23.01 -17.85
N VAL A 80 86.09 -23.14 -17.95
CA VAL A 80 86.95 -22.07 -18.49
C VAL A 80 87.76 -22.61 -19.66
N THR A 81 87.66 -21.94 -20.80
CA THR A 81 88.42 -22.24 -22.01
C THR A 81 89.45 -21.14 -22.26
N ILE A 82 90.57 -21.51 -22.89
CA ILE A 82 91.63 -20.60 -23.30
C ILE A 82 91.91 -20.84 -24.78
N ASP A 83 91.70 -19.82 -25.61
CA ASP A 83 92.16 -19.80 -26.98
C ASP A 83 93.43 -18.96 -27.09
N ALA A 84 94.57 -19.65 -27.17
CA ALA A 84 95.86 -19.03 -27.35
C ALA A 84 96.04 -18.37 -28.73
N LYS A 85 95.24 -18.72 -29.74
CA LYS A 85 95.32 -18.10 -31.08
C LYS A 85 94.73 -16.69 -31.14
N THR A 86 93.77 -16.39 -30.25
CA THR A 86 93.14 -15.07 -30.14
C THR A 86 93.44 -14.38 -28.80
N SER A 87 94.32 -14.97 -27.99
CA SER A 87 94.67 -14.55 -26.62
C SER A 87 93.45 -14.29 -25.74
N LYS A 88 92.48 -15.21 -25.76
CA LYS A 88 91.22 -15.11 -25.01
C LYS A 88 91.07 -16.21 -23.98
N MET A 89 90.49 -15.84 -22.83
CA MET A 89 89.96 -16.75 -21.83
C MET A 89 88.45 -16.52 -21.72
N THR A 90 87.65 -17.56 -21.87
CA THR A 90 86.19 -17.50 -21.72
C THR A 90 85.77 -18.34 -20.52
N VAL A 91 85.03 -17.72 -19.62
CA VAL A 91 84.42 -18.32 -18.44
C VAL A 91 82.94 -18.53 -18.75
N THR A 92 82.52 -19.79 -18.83
CA THR A 92 81.14 -20.21 -19.09
C THR A 92 80.54 -20.76 -17.80
N VAL A 93 79.38 -20.24 -17.41
CA VAL A 93 78.68 -20.57 -16.16
C VAL A 93 77.26 -21.04 -16.48
N LYS A 94 76.86 -22.19 -15.92
CA LYS A 94 75.48 -22.71 -16.02
C LYS A 94 74.55 -21.95 -15.09
N ASP A 95 73.24 -22.06 -15.33
CA ASP A 95 72.16 -21.60 -14.46
C ASP A 95 72.35 -22.08 -13.00
N ASN A 96 72.04 -21.20 -12.05
CA ASN A 96 71.94 -21.50 -10.63
C ASN A 96 70.47 -21.66 -10.24
N GLU A 97 69.98 -22.89 -10.27
CA GLU A 97 68.61 -23.21 -9.84
C GLU A 97 68.40 -23.12 -8.32
N SER A 98 69.46 -22.93 -7.52
CA SER A 98 69.39 -22.88 -6.05
C SER A 98 69.13 -21.47 -5.51
N PHE A 99 68.53 -21.40 -4.32
CA PHE A 99 68.21 -20.14 -3.64
C PHE A 99 69.39 -19.52 -2.86
N ASP A 100 70.57 -20.12 -2.94
CA ASP A 100 71.82 -19.66 -2.35
C ASP A 100 72.79 -19.11 -3.40
N ASN A 101 73.62 -18.14 -3.00
CA ASN A 101 74.74 -17.67 -3.83
C ASN A 101 75.85 -18.73 -3.86
N ARG A 102 76.41 -19.01 -5.03
CA ARG A 102 77.49 -20.00 -5.19
C ARG A 102 78.75 -19.37 -5.77
N SER A 103 79.91 -19.92 -5.41
CA SER A 103 81.20 -19.48 -5.92
C SER A 103 82.15 -20.65 -6.15
N CYS A 104 83.06 -20.49 -7.10
CA CYS A 104 84.10 -21.46 -7.43
C CYS A 104 85.43 -20.72 -7.66
N ILE A 105 86.54 -21.33 -7.29
CA ILE A 105 87.88 -20.78 -7.52
C ILE A 105 88.41 -21.36 -8.83
N VAL A 106 88.74 -20.48 -9.77
CA VAL A 106 89.47 -20.86 -10.99
C VAL A 106 90.96 -20.70 -10.74
N THR A 107 91.67 -21.82 -10.75
CA THR A 107 93.14 -21.84 -10.72
C THR A 107 93.66 -21.79 -12.15
N LEU A 108 94.31 -20.69 -12.51
CA LEU A 108 95.11 -20.58 -13.72
C LEU A 108 96.55 -21.02 -13.38
N GLN A 109 97.09 -21.98 -14.10
CA GLN A 109 98.43 -22.54 -13.89
C GLN A 109 99.29 -22.40 -15.15
N ASP A 110 100.56 -22.08 -14.97
CA ASP A 110 101.60 -22.22 -15.99
C ASP A 110 102.03 -23.68 -16.10
N ILE A 111 101.78 -24.30 -17.26
CA ILE A 111 102.08 -25.72 -17.49
C ILE A 111 103.52 -25.97 -17.97
N LYS A 112 104.30 -24.90 -18.19
CA LYS A 112 105.67 -24.95 -18.71
C LYS A 112 106.71 -24.77 -17.60
N ASP A 113 106.44 -23.95 -16.59
CA ASP A 113 107.19 -24.00 -15.32
C ASP A 113 106.58 -24.98 -14.30
N GLY A 114 105.27 -25.28 -14.41
CA GLY A 114 104.54 -26.24 -13.57
C GLY A 114 104.27 -25.77 -12.13
N VAL A 115 104.78 -24.59 -11.73
CA VAL A 115 104.83 -24.11 -10.34
C VAL A 115 104.10 -22.78 -10.17
N THR A 116 104.11 -21.91 -11.18
CA THR A 116 103.44 -20.62 -11.11
C THR A 116 101.94 -20.78 -11.34
N SER A 117 101.14 -20.30 -10.39
CA SER A 117 99.69 -20.28 -10.46
C SER A 117 99.11 -18.95 -9.98
N ARG A 118 97.88 -18.66 -10.39
CA ARG A 118 97.07 -17.52 -9.96
C ARG A 118 95.61 -17.94 -9.88
N THR A 119 94.91 -17.53 -8.82
CA THR A 119 93.48 -17.79 -8.64
C THR A 119 92.63 -16.55 -8.92
N PHE A 120 91.39 -16.74 -9.35
CA PHE A 120 90.32 -15.75 -9.29
C PHE A 120 89.00 -16.44 -8.94
N THR A 121 88.07 -15.69 -8.35
CA THR A 121 86.75 -16.22 -7.95
C THR A 121 85.75 -15.98 -9.07
N VAL A 122 84.99 -17.01 -9.42
CA VAL A 122 83.73 -16.83 -10.16
C VAL A 122 82.59 -16.97 -9.16
N LYS A 123 81.71 -15.97 -9.11
CA LYS A 123 80.56 -15.90 -8.20
C LYS A 123 79.29 -15.84 -9.02
N GLN A 124 78.25 -16.50 -8.55
CA GLN A 124 76.95 -16.52 -9.19
C GLN A 124 75.84 -16.32 -8.16
N LYS A 125 74.91 -15.43 -8.48
CA LYS A 125 73.79 -15.12 -7.58
C LYS A 125 72.83 -16.31 -7.43
N GLN A 126 72.14 -16.32 -6.30
CA GLN A 126 70.93 -17.12 -6.06
C GLN A 126 69.85 -16.91 -7.13
N LYS A 127 69.01 -17.93 -7.34
CA LYS A 127 67.73 -17.77 -8.04
C LYS A 127 66.78 -16.94 -7.19
N ASN A 128 66.28 -15.83 -7.73
CA ASN A 128 65.23 -15.04 -7.09
C ASN A 128 63.88 -15.76 -7.20
N CYS A 129 63.08 -15.74 -6.12
CA CYS A 129 61.76 -16.36 -6.12
C CYS A 129 60.84 -15.73 -5.05
N ILE A 130 59.57 -15.56 -5.42
CA ILE A 130 58.43 -15.41 -4.51
C ILE A 130 57.56 -16.67 -4.74
N LYS A 131 56.98 -17.22 -3.68
CA LYS A 131 55.94 -18.25 -3.75
C LYS A 131 54.81 -17.91 -2.79
N ILE A 132 53.58 -18.20 -3.19
CA ILE A 132 52.37 -18.04 -2.38
C ILE A 132 51.81 -19.41 -1.99
N GLY A 133 51.35 -19.56 -0.76
CA GLY A 133 50.80 -20.84 -0.25
C GLY A 133 49.49 -21.26 -0.91
N ALA A 134 48.69 -20.29 -1.37
CA ALA A 134 47.52 -20.49 -2.21
C ALA A 134 47.29 -19.24 -3.08
N ASN A 135 46.74 -19.44 -4.29
CA ASN A 135 46.44 -18.39 -5.27
C ASN A 135 44.99 -17.88 -5.20
N SER A 136 44.15 -18.44 -4.32
CA SER A 136 42.77 -18.04 -4.13
C SER A 136 42.31 -18.22 -2.69
N TYR A 137 41.55 -17.27 -2.16
CA TYR A 137 40.90 -17.33 -0.85
C TYR A 137 39.44 -16.86 -0.98
N ALA A 138 38.51 -17.68 -0.50
CA ALA A 138 37.11 -17.33 -0.38
C ALA A 138 36.80 -16.79 1.02
N VAL A 139 35.99 -15.74 1.10
CA VAL A 139 35.61 -15.06 2.35
C VAL A 139 34.09 -14.95 2.41
N SER A 140 33.52 -15.21 3.59
CA SER A 140 32.08 -15.05 3.84
C SER A 140 31.61 -13.60 3.69
N THR A 141 30.29 -13.39 3.66
CA THR A 141 29.72 -12.05 3.51
C THR A 141 30.17 -11.09 4.63
N ASP A 142 30.41 -11.58 5.85
CA ASP A 142 30.86 -10.77 6.98
C ASP A 142 32.29 -10.22 6.84
N GLY A 143 33.11 -10.83 5.98
CA GLY A 143 34.53 -10.50 5.87
C GLY A 143 35.38 -11.29 6.86
N GLY A 144 36.48 -10.68 7.33
CA GLY A 144 37.43 -11.30 8.26
C GLY A 144 38.88 -11.02 7.88
N GLN A 145 39.82 -11.80 8.42
CA GLN A 145 41.23 -11.72 8.02
C GLN A 145 41.61 -12.84 7.06
N VAL A 146 42.31 -12.47 5.99
CA VAL A 146 43.03 -13.40 5.11
C VAL A 146 44.51 -13.33 5.44
N VAL A 147 45.13 -14.50 5.63
CA VAL A 147 46.57 -14.65 5.83
C VAL A 147 47.13 -15.40 4.64
N ILE A 148 47.88 -14.70 3.79
CA ILE A 148 48.58 -15.28 2.65
C ILE A 148 49.98 -15.67 3.12
N ASP A 149 50.28 -16.97 3.19
CA ASP A 149 51.63 -17.43 3.45
C ASP A 149 52.52 -17.21 2.21
N VAL A 150 53.72 -16.67 2.41
CA VAL A 150 54.69 -16.34 1.35
C VAL A 150 56.06 -16.95 1.70
N GLU A 151 56.71 -17.58 0.73
CA GLU A 151 58.13 -17.91 0.80
C GLU A 151 58.89 -17.03 -0.20
N SER A 152 59.89 -16.28 0.25
CA SER A 152 60.68 -15.43 -0.65
C SER A 152 62.12 -15.24 -0.18
N ASN A 153 63.05 -15.15 -1.14
CA ASN A 153 64.43 -14.70 -0.92
C ASN A 153 64.71 -13.32 -1.54
N VAL A 154 63.66 -12.54 -1.84
CA VAL A 154 63.72 -11.18 -2.40
C VAL A 154 62.78 -10.22 -1.68
N ASP A 155 63.11 -8.93 -1.71
CA ASP A 155 62.21 -7.88 -1.24
C ASP A 155 61.05 -7.66 -2.23
N TYR A 156 59.81 -7.70 -1.74
CA TYR A 156 58.60 -7.52 -2.53
C TYR A 156 57.67 -6.46 -1.94
N VAL A 157 56.90 -5.80 -2.80
CA VAL A 157 55.77 -4.96 -2.41
C VAL A 157 54.46 -5.72 -2.63
N VAL A 158 53.45 -5.47 -1.80
CA VAL A 158 52.09 -6.00 -2.02
C VAL A 158 51.17 -4.84 -2.34
N SER A 159 50.55 -4.92 -3.51
CA SER A 159 49.54 -3.99 -4.00
C SER A 159 48.17 -4.66 -4.03
N ILE A 160 47.12 -3.86 -3.90
CA ILE A 160 45.72 -4.26 -4.01
C ILE A 160 45.16 -3.49 -5.22
N ALA A 161 44.27 -4.10 -5.99
CA ALA A 161 43.61 -3.43 -7.13
C ALA A 161 43.05 -2.05 -6.73
N LYS A 162 43.30 -1.01 -7.54
CA LYS A 162 42.99 0.39 -7.19
C LYS A 162 41.53 0.65 -6.83
N ASP A 163 40.61 -0.11 -7.43
CA ASP A 163 39.17 0.07 -7.27
C ASP A 163 38.61 -0.83 -6.14
N CYS A 164 39.49 -1.38 -5.28
CA CYS A 164 39.15 -2.15 -4.10
C CYS A 164 39.39 -1.33 -2.82
N ASP A 165 38.31 -0.84 -2.23
CA ASP A 165 38.25 -0.16 -0.94
C ASP A 165 37.98 -1.12 0.25
N TRP A 166 37.60 -2.36 -0.06
CA TRP A 166 37.09 -3.34 0.89
C TRP A 166 38.13 -4.36 1.37
N ILE A 167 39.33 -4.38 0.80
CA ILE A 167 40.50 -5.10 1.34
C ILE A 167 41.53 -4.06 1.79
N THR A 168 42.01 -4.17 3.02
CA THR A 168 43.01 -3.27 3.59
C THR A 168 44.10 -4.04 4.32
N ARG A 169 45.18 -3.37 4.76
CA ARG A 169 46.17 -3.95 5.67
C ARG A 169 45.88 -3.55 7.13
N PRO A 170 46.15 -4.42 8.12
CA PRO A 170 45.94 -4.11 9.53
C PRO A 170 46.57 -2.80 10.01
N LYS A 171 45.75 -1.99 10.70
CA LYS A 171 46.12 -0.65 11.21
C LYS A 171 47.08 -0.68 12.41
N SER A 172 47.47 -1.85 12.89
CA SER A 172 48.49 -2.01 13.94
C SER A 172 49.33 -3.26 13.69
N GLY A 173 50.64 -3.14 13.87
CA GLY A 173 51.61 -4.16 13.47
C GLY A 173 51.59 -5.41 14.36
N THR A 174 51.46 -6.58 13.74
CA THR A 174 51.56 -7.91 14.37
C THR A 174 52.98 -8.16 14.90
N ARG A 175 53.22 -7.79 16.16
CA ARG A 175 54.46 -8.12 16.89
C ARG A 175 54.47 -9.60 17.32
N GLY A 176 54.51 -10.50 16.34
CA GLY A 176 54.66 -11.96 16.49
C GLY A 176 55.88 -12.47 15.73
N LEU A 177 56.26 -13.73 15.95
CA LEU A 177 57.41 -14.33 15.26
C LEU A 177 57.09 -14.54 13.77
N VAL A 178 57.83 -13.85 12.90
CA VAL A 178 57.52 -13.76 11.46
C VAL A 178 58.01 -15.01 10.73
N LYS A 179 57.08 -15.92 10.40
CA LYS A 179 57.05 -16.45 9.04
C LYS A 179 56.54 -15.35 8.11
N SER A 180 57.04 -15.29 6.88
CA SER A 180 56.71 -14.25 5.91
C SER A 180 55.27 -14.41 5.39
N SER A 181 54.28 -13.93 6.15
CA SER A 181 52.87 -13.97 5.74
C SER A 181 52.30 -12.56 5.58
N VAL A 182 51.48 -12.35 4.55
CA VAL A 182 50.79 -11.09 4.27
C VAL A 182 49.37 -11.17 4.85
N VAL A 183 49.08 -10.33 5.84
CA VAL A 183 47.77 -10.25 6.49
C VAL A 183 46.95 -9.12 5.86
N LEU A 184 45.69 -9.43 5.54
CA LEU A 184 44.71 -8.53 4.94
C LEU A 184 43.43 -8.52 5.78
N ASP A 185 42.90 -7.33 6.08
CA ASP A 185 41.57 -7.15 6.65
C ASP A 185 40.55 -6.99 5.51
N VAL A 186 39.57 -7.88 5.43
CA VAL A 186 38.48 -7.88 4.44
C VAL A 186 37.19 -7.40 5.11
N ASN A 187 36.65 -6.29 4.62
CA ASN A 187 35.42 -5.69 5.14
C ASN A 187 34.17 -6.51 4.76
N ARG A 188 33.07 -6.34 5.49
CA ARG A 188 31.75 -6.92 5.15
C ARG A 188 31.31 -6.55 3.72
N ASN A 189 30.68 -7.48 3.00
CA ASN A 189 30.10 -7.23 1.68
C ASN A 189 28.68 -6.65 1.80
N THR A 190 28.49 -5.49 1.18
CA THR A 190 27.23 -4.74 1.14
C THR A 190 26.80 -4.40 -0.29
N SER A 191 27.39 -5.05 -1.30
CA SER A 191 27.28 -4.63 -2.71
C SER A 191 26.13 -5.26 -3.51
N GLU A 192 25.19 -5.95 -2.85
CA GLU A 192 24.08 -6.72 -3.45
C GLU A 192 24.52 -7.80 -4.46
N LYS A 193 25.76 -8.28 -4.37
CA LYS A 193 26.35 -9.36 -5.19
C LYS A 193 27.69 -9.85 -4.61
N GLU A 194 28.14 -11.01 -5.06
CA GLU A 194 29.53 -11.47 -4.88
C GLU A 194 30.52 -10.47 -5.47
N ARG A 195 31.68 -10.31 -4.84
CA ARG A 195 32.76 -9.42 -5.29
C ARG A 195 34.12 -10.10 -5.22
N SER A 196 35.06 -9.64 -6.04
CA SER A 196 36.42 -10.19 -6.06
C SER A 196 37.46 -9.12 -6.37
N ALA A 197 38.68 -9.30 -5.86
CA ALA A 197 39.82 -8.44 -6.15
C ALA A 197 41.10 -9.27 -6.23
N ILE A 198 42.07 -8.78 -7.01
CA ILE A 198 43.42 -9.36 -7.08
C ILE A 198 44.35 -8.58 -6.16
N VAL A 199 45.19 -9.33 -5.45
CA VAL A 199 46.29 -8.84 -4.62
C VAL A 199 47.59 -9.32 -5.26
N THR A 200 48.44 -8.39 -5.67
CA THR A 200 49.66 -8.66 -6.45
C THR A 200 50.89 -8.41 -5.59
N LEU A 201 51.72 -9.44 -5.43
CA LEU A 201 53.03 -9.40 -4.78
C LEU A 201 54.09 -9.22 -5.87
N GLU A 202 54.81 -8.10 -5.86
CA GLU A 202 55.75 -7.73 -6.93
C GLU A 202 57.18 -7.60 -6.40
N ASN A 203 58.11 -8.31 -7.04
CA ASN A 203 59.55 -8.25 -6.74
C ASN A 203 60.08 -6.84 -7.05
N THR A 204 60.62 -6.18 -6.02
CA THR A 204 61.11 -4.79 -6.09
C THR A 204 62.30 -4.60 -7.03
N THR A 205 63.00 -5.67 -7.41
CA THR A 205 64.22 -5.62 -8.23
C THR A 205 63.98 -6.05 -9.68
N THR A 206 63.12 -7.05 -9.92
CA THR A 206 62.89 -7.61 -11.28
C THR A 206 61.54 -7.24 -11.88
N GLY A 207 60.54 -6.90 -11.05
CA GLY A 207 59.15 -6.74 -11.48
C GLY A 207 58.36 -8.04 -11.68
N ASP A 208 58.92 -9.20 -11.30
CA ASP A 208 58.19 -10.49 -11.27
C ASP A 208 57.01 -10.42 -10.30
N LYS A 209 55.90 -11.09 -10.62
CA LYS A 209 54.63 -10.98 -9.88
C LYS A 209 54.02 -12.33 -9.54
N GLU A 210 53.56 -12.46 -8.31
CA GLU A 210 52.63 -13.51 -7.85
C GLU A 210 51.28 -12.86 -7.55
N GLU A 211 50.18 -13.51 -7.95
CA GLU A 211 48.82 -12.95 -7.83
C GLU A 211 47.90 -13.87 -7.03
N VAL A 212 47.16 -13.26 -6.10
CA VAL A 212 46.19 -13.93 -5.24
C VAL A 212 44.80 -13.34 -5.49
N LEU A 213 43.85 -14.19 -5.87
CA LEU A 213 42.45 -13.84 -5.99
C LEU A 213 41.77 -13.91 -4.61
N ILE A 214 41.15 -12.82 -4.18
CA ILE A 214 40.25 -12.81 -3.03
C ILE A 214 38.82 -12.74 -3.56
N THR A 215 38.01 -13.77 -3.33
CA THR A 215 36.56 -13.74 -3.56
C THR A 215 35.82 -13.51 -2.25
N GLN A 216 34.72 -12.77 -2.30
CA GLN A 216 33.85 -12.56 -1.15
C GLN A 216 32.39 -12.75 -1.53
N GLU A 217 31.73 -13.63 -0.77
CA GLU A 217 30.34 -14.03 -0.96
C GLU A 217 29.36 -12.91 -0.61
N PHE A 218 28.12 -13.05 -1.07
CA PHE A 218 27.01 -12.19 -0.67
C PHE A 218 25.81 -13.01 -0.22
N GLU A 219 25.52 -12.97 1.07
CA GLU A 219 24.35 -13.65 1.64
C GLU A 219 23.18 -12.66 1.72
N ALA A 220 22.18 -12.88 0.86
CA ALA A 220 20.95 -12.10 0.84
C ALA A 220 20.02 -12.53 1.97
N TYR A 221 19.45 -11.56 2.69
CA TYR A 221 18.34 -11.81 3.61
C TYR A 221 17.20 -10.81 3.37
N PHE A 222 15.98 -11.28 3.61
CA PHE A 222 14.76 -10.49 3.51
C PHE A 222 13.76 -11.02 4.54
N SER A 223 13.20 -10.14 5.37
CA SER A 223 12.27 -10.52 6.44
C SER A 223 11.27 -9.40 6.71
N LEU A 224 9.99 -9.76 6.85
CA LEU A 224 8.94 -8.85 7.28
C LEU A 224 9.01 -8.68 8.81
N ILE A 225 9.02 -7.44 9.31
CA ILE A 225 8.86 -7.18 10.75
C ILE A 225 7.43 -7.52 11.21
N GLN A 226 6.45 -7.36 10.32
CA GLN A 226 5.05 -7.66 10.55
C GLN A 226 4.40 -8.15 9.25
N ASN A 227 3.73 -9.30 9.30
CA ASN A 227 3.08 -9.96 8.17
C ASN A 227 1.53 -9.90 8.20
N GLU A 228 0.93 -9.39 9.27
CA GLU A 228 -0.52 -9.25 9.41
C GLU A 228 -0.90 -7.84 9.89
N PHE A 229 -1.80 -7.16 9.18
CA PHE A 229 -2.29 -5.82 9.54
C PHE A 229 -3.81 -5.79 9.61
N THR A 230 -4.36 -5.43 10.78
CA THR A 230 -5.77 -5.09 10.94
C THR A 230 -5.96 -3.57 10.89
N ILE A 231 -6.90 -3.11 10.05
CA ILE A 231 -7.26 -1.69 9.93
C ILE A 231 -8.78 -1.46 10.11
N SER A 232 -9.16 -0.21 10.39
CA SER A 232 -10.56 0.19 10.56
C SER A 232 -11.33 0.32 9.23
N GLU A 233 -12.66 0.39 9.33
CA GLU A 233 -13.57 0.68 8.21
C GLU A 233 -13.24 1.97 7.40
N ASN A 234 -12.50 2.91 8.02
CA ASN A 234 -12.05 4.15 7.38
C ASN A 234 -10.81 4.00 6.49
N GLY A 235 -10.12 2.85 6.56
CA GLY A 235 -8.84 2.65 5.87
C GLY A 235 -7.69 3.38 6.59
N GLY A 236 -6.74 3.91 5.82
CA GLY A 236 -5.58 4.66 6.32
C GLY A 236 -4.26 4.28 5.66
N GLU A 237 -3.17 4.89 6.12
CA GLU A 237 -1.80 4.48 5.75
C GLU A 237 -1.42 3.18 6.46
N ILE A 238 -0.71 2.29 5.76
CA ILE A 238 -0.15 1.05 6.28
C ILE A 238 1.33 1.03 5.93
N ASN A 239 2.18 0.96 6.95
CA ASN A 239 3.63 0.97 6.81
C ASN A 239 4.17 -0.44 7.07
N VAL A 240 4.46 -1.16 5.99
CA VAL A 240 5.10 -2.48 6.05
C VAL A 240 6.60 -2.26 6.18
N TYR A 241 7.18 -2.67 7.31
CA TYR A 241 8.62 -2.61 7.54
C TYR A 241 9.28 -3.95 7.18
N ILE A 242 10.33 -3.87 6.38
CA ILE A 242 11.12 -5.00 5.89
C ILE A 242 12.56 -4.84 6.37
N GLN A 243 13.11 -5.85 7.02
CA GLN A 243 14.55 -5.98 7.26
C GLN A 243 15.19 -6.71 6.09
N THR A 244 16.14 -6.07 5.41
CA THR A 244 16.72 -6.57 4.16
C THR A 244 18.06 -5.88 3.90
N ASN A 245 19.04 -6.61 3.34
CA ASN A 245 20.25 -6.03 2.73
C ASN A 245 20.11 -5.87 1.21
N ILE A 246 18.91 -6.09 0.67
CA ILE A 246 18.54 -5.96 -0.74
C ILE A 246 17.64 -4.73 -0.90
N SER A 247 18.12 -3.69 -1.60
CA SER A 247 17.32 -2.50 -1.93
C SER A 247 16.32 -2.76 -3.06
N SER A 248 16.64 -3.73 -3.94
CA SER A 248 15.85 -4.13 -5.09
C SER A 248 14.82 -5.22 -4.72
N PHE A 249 13.53 -4.91 -4.77
CA PHE A 249 12.46 -5.91 -4.67
C PHE A 249 11.14 -5.35 -5.19
N ASP A 250 10.32 -6.21 -5.78
CA ASP A 250 8.97 -5.86 -6.21
C ASP A 250 7.94 -6.04 -5.09
N CYS A 251 6.81 -5.38 -5.28
CA CYS A 251 5.64 -5.48 -4.42
C CYS A 251 4.43 -5.66 -5.31
N TYR A 252 3.65 -6.72 -5.10
CA TYR A 252 2.45 -7.04 -5.87
C TYR A 252 1.22 -6.97 -4.98
N LEU A 253 0.16 -6.35 -5.50
CA LEU A 253 -1.16 -6.33 -4.87
C LEU A 253 -2.00 -7.45 -5.51
N THR A 254 -2.94 -8.03 -4.77
CA THR A 254 -3.85 -9.04 -5.32
C THR A 254 -4.70 -8.45 -6.46
N ASP A 255 -4.81 -9.18 -7.58
CA ASP A 255 -5.55 -8.71 -8.76
C ASP A 255 -7.04 -8.49 -8.43
N GLY A 256 -7.54 -7.31 -8.77
CA GLY A 256 -8.91 -6.87 -8.48
C GLY A 256 -9.07 -6.02 -7.21
N ASP A 257 -8.13 -6.08 -6.25
CA ASP A 257 -8.18 -5.34 -4.98
C ASP A 257 -7.84 -3.84 -5.15
N ASN A 258 -8.74 -3.11 -5.78
CA ASN A 258 -8.62 -1.67 -6.06
C ASN A 258 -8.65 -0.75 -4.80
N TRP A 259 -8.75 -1.32 -3.60
CA TRP A 259 -8.86 -0.59 -2.34
C TRP A 259 -7.53 -0.37 -1.62
N ILE A 260 -6.52 -1.22 -1.83
CA ILE A 260 -5.12 -0.96 -1.46
C ILE A 260 -4.40 -0.30 -2.64
N LYS A 261 -3.49 0.63 -2.35
CA LYS A 261 -2.57 1.23 -3.32
C LYS A 261 -1.18 1.39 -2.72
N LYS A 262 -0.13 1.29 -3.55
CA LYS A 262 1.23 1.70 -3.17
C LYS A 262 1.25 3.22 -3.03
N SER A 263 1.73 3.75 -1.90
CA SER A 263 1.87 5.21 -1.67
C SER A 263 3.31 5.69 -1.72
N GLY A 264 4.29 4.81 -1.45
CA GLY A 264 5.72 5.14 -1.57
C GLY A 264 6.62 4.03 -1.01
N ARG A 265 7.93 4.21 -1.10
CA ARG A 265 8.93 3.37 -0.43
C ARG A 265 10.08 4.27 0.03
N GLU A 266 10.58 4.04 1.24
CA GLU A 266 11.70 4.79 1.81
C GLU A 266 12.64 3.87 2.62
N SER A 267 13.91 4.25 2.69
CA SER A 267 14.84 3.64 3.65
C SER A 267 14.66 4.28 5.02
N VAL A 268 14.62 3.45 6.07
CA VAL A 268 14.48 3.86 7.47
C VAL A 268 15.82 3.71 8.19
N THR A 269 16.58 2.65 7.86
CA THR A 269 17.99 2.45 8.22
C THR A 269 18.67 1.69 7.08
N ASP A 270 20.01 1.60 7.09
CA ASP A 270 20.81 0.85 6.12
C ASP A 270 20.33 -0.58 5.84
N ASN A 271 19.62 -1.20 6.81
CA ASN A 271 19.10 -2.56 6.76
C ASN A 271 17.57 -2.63 6.96
N THR A 272 16.83 -1.52 6.83
CA THR A 272 15.37 -1.50 7.03
C THR A 272 14.67 -0.55 6.06
N ILE A 273 13.73 -1.09 5.28
CA ILE A 273 12.96 -0.37 4.27
C ILE A 273 11.48 -0.37 4.68
N CYS A 274 10.80 0.77 4.51
CA CYS A 274 9.36 0.89 4.68
C CYS A 274 8.68 0.91 3.31
N GLN A 275 7.84 -0.09 3.02
CA GLN A 275 6.87 -0.03 1.92
C GLN A 275 5.59 0.61 2.44
N LYS A 276 5.28 1.81 1.95
CA LYS A 276 4.05 2.52 2.29
C LYS A 276 2.92 2.07 1.36
N LEU A 277 1.78 1.78 1.97
CA LEU A 277 0.52 1.45 1.32
C LEU A 277 -0.57 2.40 1.84
N MET A 278 -1.59 2.64 1.03
CA MET A 278 -2.78 3.41 1.39
C MET A 278 -4.02 2.55 1.18
N ALA A 279 -4.80 2.34 2.23
CA ALA A 279 -6.05 1.61 2.23
C ALA A 279 -7.24 2.57 2.16
N SER A 280 -8.17 2.29 1.26
CA SER A 280 -9.41 3.04 1.09
C SER A 280 -10.44 2.66 2.16
N ALA A 281 -11.25 3.63 2.60
CA ALA A 281 -12.46 3.36 3.38
C ALA A 281 -13.43 2.40 2.63
N PHE A 282 -14.34 1.78 3.36
CA PHE A 282 -15.51 1.17 2.74
C PHE A 282 -16.41 2.25 2.11
N LYS A 283 -16.84 2.03 0.86
CA LYS A 283 -17.76 2.93 0.15
C LYS A 283 -19.23 2.76 0.58
N GLU A 284 -19.55 1.61 1.17
CA GLU A 284 -20.89 1.15 1.51
C GLU A 284 -20.87 0.19 2.72
N LYS A 285 -22.03 -0.29 3.16
CA LYS A 285 -22.16 -1.18 4.32
C LYS A 285 -21.87 -2.65 3.99
N SER A 286 -20.59 -2.99 3.90
CA SER A 286 -20.09 -4.36 3.67
C SER A 286 -19.43 -4.98 4.91
N ALA A 287 -19.32 -6.32 4.90
CA ALA A 287 -18.51 -7.10 5.82
C ALA A 287 -17.01 -6.71 5.80
N SER A 288 -16.25 -7.19 6.79
CA SER A 288 -14.78 -7.19 6.74
C SER A 288 -14.26 -7.80 5.43
N ARG A 289 -13.17 -7.25 4.90
CA ARG A 289 -12.49 -7.74 3.69
C ARG A 289 -11.00 -7.93 3.96
N GLU A 290 -10.36 -8.75 3.13
CA GLU A 290 -8.97 -9.11 3.26
C GLU A 290 -8.28 -9.11 1.89
N THR A 291 -6.99 -8.82 1.87
CA THR A 291 -6.14 -8.96 0.67
C THR A 291 -4.74 -9.38 1.07
N VAL A 292 -3.99 -9.95 0.12
CA VAL A 292 -2.58 -10.28 0.29
C VAL A 292 -1.73 -9.34 -0.56
N VAL A 293 -0.65 -8.84 0.03
CA VAL A 293 0.42 -8.10 -0.63
C VAL A 293 1.67 -8.96 -0.62
N THR A 294 2.19 -9.29 -1.81
CA THR A 294 3.38 -10.13 -1.97
C THR A 294 4.61 -9.26 -2.23
N PHE A 295 5.76 -9.67 -1.70
CA PHE A 295 7.06 -8.99 -1.80
C PHE A 295 8.09 -9.96 -2.36
N GLU A 296 8.66 -9.66 -3.52
CA GLU A 296 9.47 -10.65 -4.27
C GLU A 296 10.77 -10.07 -4.82
N ASN A 297 11.79 -10.92 -4.95
CA ASN A 297 12.98 -10.64 -5.74
C ASN A 297 13.35 -11.88 -6.56
N ALA A 298 13.39 -11.75 -7.89
CA ALA A 298 13.65 -12.87 -8.79
C ALA A 298 15.10 -13.39 -8.76
N SER A 299 16.08 -12.53 -8.44
CA SER A 299 17.51 -12.88 -8.35
C SER A 299 17.79 -13.77 -7.13
N TYR A 300 17.23 -13.42 -5.98
CA TYR A 300 17.42 -14.09 -4.69
C TYR A 300 16.28 -15.07 -4.32
N ARG A 301 15.21 -15.10 -5.13
CA ARG A 301 14.08 -16.05 -5.06
C ARG A 301 13.28 -16.05 -3.75
N PHE A 302 13.31 -14.97 -2.97
CA PHE A 302 12.36 -14.79 -1.87
C PHE A 302 11.00 -14.30 -2.37
N SER A 303 9.93 -14.74 -1.70
CA SER A 303 8.53 -14.33 -1.92
C SER A 303 7.83 -14.30 -0.56
N GLU A 304 7.78 -13.13 0.05
CA GLU A 304 7.18 -12.88 1.36
C GLU A 304 5.78 -12.28 1.22
N LYS A 305 4.91 -12.47 2.22
CA LYS A 305 3.49 -12.10 2.13
C LYS A 305 2.97 -11.40 3.37
N VAL A 306 2.24 -10.31 3.12
CA VAL A 306 1.51 -9.54 4.13
C VAL A 306 0.02 -9.67 3.90
N THR A 307 -0.71 -10.14 4.91
CA THR A 307 -2.18 -10.14 4.95
C THR A 307 -2.67 -8.81 5.51
N ILE A 308 -3.63 -8.17 4.83
CA ILE A 308 -4.24 -6.91 5.26
C ILE A 308 -5.75 -7.11 5.39
N THR A 309 -6.24 -7.12 6.63
CA THR A 309 -7.65 -7.31 6.98
C THR A 309 -8.27 -5.97 7.35
N GLN A 310 -9.21 -5.48 6.56
CA GLN A 310 -10.01 -4.29 6.89
C GLN A 310 -11.31 -4.70 7.58
N ASN A 311 -11.42 -4.36 8.86
CA ASN A 311 -12.47 -4.89 9.73
C ASN A 311 -13.72 -4.01 9.80
N ARG A 312 -14.89 -4.65 9.68
CA ARG A 312 -16.22 -4.09 9.95
C ARG A 312 -17.11 -5.14 10.62
N MET A 313 -16.86 -5.38 11.91
CA MET A 313 -17.48 -6.48 12.65
C MET A 313 -18.96 -6.26 13.04
N LEU A 314 -19.42 -5.00 13.10
CA LEU A 314 -20.79 -4.65 13.48
C LEU A 314 -21.29 -3.50 12.61
N TYR A 315 -22.46 -3.65 11.99
CA TYR A 315 -23.19 -2.55 11.36
C TYR A 315 -24.70 -2.83 11.24
N ILE A 316 -25.48 -1.75 11.16
CA ILE A 316 -26.92 -1.76 10.85
C ILE A 316 -27.05 -1.93 9.34
N LYS A 317 -27.74 -2.96 8.87
CA LYS A 317 -27.84 -3.27 7.42
C LYS A 317 -28.62 -2.21 6.65
N GLU A 318 -29.59 -1.59 7.32
CA GLU A 318 -30.37 -0.50 6.76
C GLU A 318 -29.53 0.80 6.66
N ASN A 319 -29.83 1.59 5.63
CA ASN A 319 -29.47 3.01 5.54
C ASN A 319 -30.60 3.86 6.12
N ASP A 320 -30.35 5.13 6.42
CA ASP A 320 -31.30 6.07 7.07
C ASP A 320 -32.77 5.90 6.63
N GLN A 321 -33.68 5.87 7.60
CA GLN A 321 -35.08 5.43 7.42
C GLN A 321 -36.07 6.55 7.73
N SER A 322 -37.22 6.53 7.06
CA SER A 322 -38.39 7.36 7.39
C SER A 322 -39.56 6.49 7.85
N ILE A 323 -40.19 6.87 8.96
CA ILE A 323 -41.38 6.22 9.53
C ILE A 323 -42.39 7.27 9.99
N TYR A 324 -43.67 6.95 10.14
CA TYR A 324 -44.62 7.85 10.76
C TYR A 324 -44.61 7.71 12.29
N LYS A 325 -45.03 8.76 12.99
CA LYS A 325 -45.41 8.70 14.41
C LYS A 325 -46.34 7.51 14.65
N GLY A 326 -46.03 6.68 15.63
CA GLY A 326 -46.77 5.46 15.98
C GLY A 326 -46.29 4.20 15.25
N ASP A 327 -45.69 4.30 14.05
CA ASP A 327 -45.10 3.15 13.36
C ASP A 327 -43.95 2.55 14.19
N SER A 328 -43.64 1.28 13.93
CA SER A 328 -42.48 0.59 14.50
C SER A 328 -41.74 -0.20 13.42
N LEU A 329 -40.41 -0.14 13.45
CA LEU A 329 -39.50 -0.73 12.47
C LEU A 329 -38.46 -1.58 13.18
N LYS A 330 -38.19 -2.79 12.68
CA LYS A 330 -37.08 -3.61 13.17
C LYS A 330 -35.83 -3.37 12.32
N LEU A 331 -34.78 -2.85 12.93
CA LEU A 331 -33.46 -2.78 12.32
C LEU A 331 -32.78 -4.15 12.36
N THR A 332 -31.97 -4.47 11.36
CA THR A 332 -31.26 -5.75 11.27
C THR A 332 -29.75 -5.53 11.23
N LEU A 333 -29.01 -6.41 11.89
CA LEU A 333 -27.57 -6.26 12.05
C LEU A 333 -26.79 -7.23 11.16
N TYR A 334 -25.64 -6.77 10.70
CA TYR A 334 -24.48 -7.64 10.54
C TYR A 334 -23.70 -7.60 11.85
N ASN A 335 -23.46 -8.75 12.49
CA ASN A 335 -22.65 -8.87 13.69
C ASN A 335 -21.72 -10.09 13.57
N LYS A 336 -20.42 -9.84 13.74
CA LYS A 336 -19.33 -10.83 13.80
C LYS A 336 -18.42 -10.65 15.01
N THR A 337 -18.77 -9.78 15.95
CA THR A 337 -18.03 -9.62 17.23
C THR A 337 -18.13 -10.87 18.12
N GLY A 338 -19.17 -11.68 17.93
CA GLY A 338 -19.51 -12.81 18.83
C GLY A 338 -20.29 -12.38 20.08
N GLU A 339 -20.40 -11.07 20.34
CA GLU A 339 -21.06 -10.52 21.52
C GLU A 339 -22.52 -10.13 21.27
N ALA A 340 -23.25 -9.95 22.38
CA ALA A 340 -24.50 -9.19 22.40
C ALA A 340 -24.24 -7.70 22.11
N VAL A 341 -25.29 -6.98 21.71
CA VAL A 341 -25.21 -5.57 21.31
C VAL A 341 -26.02 -4.66 22.25
N LYS A 342 -25.58 -3.41 22.34
CA LYS A 342 -26.23 -2.33 23.10
C LYS A 342 -26.86 -1.35 22.12
N TRP A 343 -28.17 -1.17 22.19
CA TRP A 343 -28.90 -0.16 21.42
C TRP A 343 -29.12 1.11 22.25
N SER A 344 -29.19 2.27 21.58
CA SER A 344 -29.59 3.54 22.20
C SER A 344 -30.16 4.50 21.16
N SER A 345 -31.03 5.43 21.59
CA SER A 345 -31.41 6.60 20.80
C SER A 345 -30.64 7.82 21.27
N LYS A 346 -30.35 8.75 20.36
CA LYS A 346 -29.82 10.08 20.69
C LYS A 346 -30.91 10.98 21.30
N ASP A 347 -32.16 10.76 20.92
CA ASP A 347 -33.34 11.49 21.39
C ASP A 347 -34.53 10.53 21.42
N GLU A 348 -34.90 10.11 22.62
CA GLU A 348 -36.02 9.19 22.89
C GLU A 348 -37.38 9.88 22.85
N GLY A 349 -37.45 11.21 22.84
CA GLY A 349 -38.70 11.95 22.61
C GLY A 349 -39.15 11.89 21.15
N ILE A 350 -38.19 11.78 20.22
CA ILE A 350 -38.45 11.59 18.79
C ILE A 350 -38.71 10.11 18.48
N ALA A 351 -37.78 9.21 18.84
CA ALA A 351 -37.96 7.77 18.68
C ALA A 351 -37.14 6.96 19.70
N THR A 352 -37.75 5.90 20.24
CA THR A 352 -37.13 4.92 21.16
C THR A 352 -36.67 3.69 20.40
N VAL A 353 -35.63 3.00 20.90
CA VAL A 353 -35.19 1.67 20.43
C VAL A 353 -35.09 0.69 21.60
N ASN A 354 -35.45 -0.58 21.40
CA ASN A 354 -35.28 -1.63 22.41
C ASN A 354 -34.09 -2.57 22.12
N GLU A 355 -33.75 -3.42 23.09
CA GLU A 355 -32.64 -4.40 23.02
C GLU A 355 -32.69 -5.32 21.79
N SER A 356 -33.89 -5.57 21.25
CA SER A 356 -34.13 -6.41 20.06
C SER A 356 -34.07 -5.64 18.73
N GLY A 357 -33.65 -4.37 18.74
CA GLY A 357 -33.54 -3.52 17.55
C GLY A 357 -34.87 -3.02 16.99
N TRP A 358 -35.97 -3.07 17.76
CA TRP A 358 -37.22 -2.43 17.37
C TRP A 358 -37.18 -0.93 17.73
N VAL A 359 -37.28 -0.10 16.69
CA VAL A 359 -37.46 1.35 16.77
C VAL A 359 -38.94 1.69 16.72
N LYS A 360 -39.38 2.68 17.49
CA LYS A 360 -40.75 3.22 17.46
C LYS A 360 -40.73 4.75 17.38
N GLY A 361 -41.44 5.32 16.41
CA GLY A 361 -41.56 6.77 16.23
C GLY A 361 -42.61 7.39 17.18
N LEU A 362 -42.27 8.49 17.84
CA LEU A 362 -43.11 9.13 18.88
C LEU A 362 -43.49 10.59 18.55
N ALA A 363 -42.56 11.38 18.01
CA ALA A 363 -42.79 12.79 17.64
C ALA A 363 -42.08 13.17 16.33
N LYS A 364 -42.59 14.17 15.59
CA LYS A 364 -42.02 14.61 14.29
C LYS A 364 -40.61 15.18 14.49
N GLY A 365 -39.61 14.63 13.80
CA GLY A 365 -38.21 15.06 13.89
C GLY A 365 -37.21 13.97 13.51
N ASP A 366 -35.92 14.31 13.51
CA ASP A 366 -34.82 13.40 13.20
C ASP A 366 -34.04 13.00 14.47
N THR A 367 -33.87 11.71 14.70
CA THR A 367 -33.00 11.19 15.76
C THR A 367 -32.00 10.17 15.21
N LYS A 368 -30.91 9.92 15.96
CA LYS A 368 -29.95 8.86 15.61
C LYS A 368 -30.10 7.67 16.52
N ILE A 369 -30.43 6.53 15.94
CA ILE A 369 -30.34 5.23 16.61
C ILE A 369 -28.91 4.72 16.46
N ARG A 370 -28.34 4.22 17.55
CA ARG A 370 -26.97 3.72 17.64
C ARG A 370 -26.96 2.28 18.11
N VAL A 371 -26.02 1.50 17.58
CA VAL A 371 -25.70 0.16 18.07
C VAL A 371 -24.21 0.07 18.39
N TYR A 372 -23.87 -0.60 19.49
CA TYR A 372 -22.49 -0.91 19.88
C TYR A 372 -22.36 -2.38 20.28
N SER A 373 -21.15 -2.92 20.22
CA SER A 373 -20.79 -4.20 20.86
C SER A 373 -20.80 -4.09 22.39
N ALA A 374 -20.66 -5.19 23.12
CA ALA A 374 -20.69 -5.14 24.58
C ALA A 374 -19.43 -4.47 25.13
N ASP A 375 -18.27 -4.73 24.53
CA ASP A 375 -17.01 -4.00 24.76
C ASP A 375 -17.02 -2.53 24.29
N SER A 376 -17.96 -2.14 23.42
CA SER A 376 -18.04 -0.85 22.71
C SER A 376 -16.88 -0.53 21.76
N MET A 377 -16.07 -1.52 21.36
CA MET A 377 -15.00 -1.37 20.36
C MET A 377 -15.54 -1.21 18.93
N TYR A 378 -16.75 -1.72 18.65
CA TYR A 378 -17.43 -1.60 17.37
C TYR A 378 -18.80 -0.95 17.54
N GLY A 379 -19.25 -0.19 16.54
CA GLY A 379 -20.59 0.38 16.52
C GLY A 379 -20.93 1.06 15.20
N ASP A 380 -22.23 1.30 14.99
CA ASP A 380 -22.79 1.98 13.82
C ASP A 380 -23.97 2.86 14.24
N SER A 381 -24.37 3.81 13.39
CA SER A 381 -25.54 4.66 13.64
C SER A 381 -26.33 4.96 12.38
N ILE A 382 -27.63 5.08 12.55
CA ILE A 382 -28.61 5.32 11.50
C ILE A 382 -29.49 6.51 11.91
N THR A 383 -29.82 7.39 10.96
CA THR A 383 -30.81 8.45 11.19
C THR A 383 -32.21 7.88 10.96
N ILE A 384 -33.11 8.15 11.90
CA ILE A 384 -34.54 7.84 11.80
C ILE A 384 -35.30 9.17 11.77
N THR A 385 -35.90 9.45 10.62
CA THR A 385 -36.82 10.57 10.41
C THR A 385 -38.22 10.12 10.75
N VAL A 386 -38.80 10.70 11.82
CA VAL A 386 -40.19 10.47 12.20
C VAL A 386 -41.05 11.57 11.58
N GLN A 387 -42.00 11.17 10.76
CA GLN A 387 -42.96 12.04 10.08
C GLN A 387 -44.28 12.12 10.85
N LYS A 388 -45.02 13.22 10.68
CA LYS A 388 -46.44 13.29 11.07
C LYS A 388 -47.29 13.08 9.82
N ALA A 389 -48.46 12.48 9.96
CA ALA A 389 -49.52 12.61 8.97
C ALA A 389 -49.95 14.09 8.83
N GLU A 390 -50.31 14.47 7.61
CA GLU A 390 -50.73 15.81 7.19
C GLU A 390 -52.03 15.67 6.38
N ASP A 391 -52.81 16.73 6.17
CA ASP A 391 -54.15 16.54 5.56
C ASP A 391 -54.04 16.13 4.08
N LEU A 392 -54.69 15.03 3.72
CA LEU A 392 -54.74 14.50 2.35
C LEU A 392 -55.81 15.19 1.48
N GLY A 393 -56.44 16.27 1.95
CA GLY A 393 -57.56 16.93 1.27
C GLY A 393 -57.34 17.25 -0.22
N GLU A 394 -56.15 17.73 -0.63
CA GLU A 394 -55.83 17.98 -2.05
C GLU A 394 -55.69 16.70 -2.90
N GLN A 395 -55.58 15.54 -2.25
CA GLN A 395 -55.48 14.20 -2.85
C GLN A 395 -56.79 13.41 -2.75
N LEU A 396 -57.83 13.97 -2.13
CA LEU A 396 -59.18 13.43 -2.11
C LEU A 396 -60.06 14.20 -3.10
N ASN A 397 -60.80 13.47 -3.93
CA ASN A 397 -61.74 14.07 -4.89
C ASN A 397 -63.17 13.67 -4.55
N HIS A 398 -64.16 14.45 -5.00
CA HIS A 398 -65.56 14.07 -4.90
C HIS A 398 -66.31 14.24 -6.23
N ASP A 399 -67.48 13.61 -6.30
CA ASP A 399 -68.47 13.78 -7.37
C ASP A 399 -69.89 13.74 -6.77
N TRP A 400 -70.86 14.38 -7.43
CA TRP A 400 -72.21 14.60 -6.92
C TRP A 400 -73.26 13.91 -7.80
N LYS A 401 -74.14 13.12 -7.18
CA LYS A 401 -75.37 12.61 -7.82
C LYS A 401 -76.59 13.20 -7.14
N ARG A 402 -77.48 13.78 -7.95
CA ARG A 402 -78.70 14.47 -7.52
C ARG A 402 -79.91 13.71 -8.06
N GLY A 403 -80.89 13.45 -7.20
CA GLY A 403 -82.22 13.04 -7.58
C GLY A 403 -83.19 14.21 -7.41
N PHE A 404 -84.07 14.40 -8.39
CA PHE A 404 -85.01 15.52 -8.40
C PHE A 404 -86.45 15.00 -8.50
N THR A 405 -87.39 15.72 -7.90
CA THR A 405 -88.83 15.50 -7.99
C THR A 405 -89.49 16.71 -8.64
N THR A 406 -90.46 16.48 -9.53
CA THR A 406 -91.22 17.56 -10.20
C THR A 406 -92.69 17.44 -9.87
N GLU A 407 -93.28 18.49 -9.30
CA GLU A 407 -94.68 18.57 -8.88
C GLU A 407 -95.15 20.03 -8.98
N GLY A 408 -96.42 20.26 -9.36
CA GLY A 408 -96.94 21.62 -9.63
C GLY A 408 -96.24 22.37 -10.78
N GLY A 409 -95.34 21.72 -11.52
CA GLY A 409 -94.48 22.35 -12.53
C GLY A 409 -93.11 22.86 -12.01
N VAL A 410 -92.83 22.73 -10.70
CA VAL A 410 -91.54 23.06 -10.09
C VAL A 410 -90.73 21.78 -9.87
N THR A 411 -89.43 21.84 -10.15
CA THR A 411 -88.48 20.74 -9.90
C THR A 411 -87.60 21.09 -8.69
N ALA A 412 -87.59 20.21 -7.69
CA ALA A 412 -86.81 20.36 -6.47
C ALA A 412 -85.88 19.16 -6.25
N LEU A 413 -84.74 19.39 -5.59
CA LEU A 413 -83.81 18.32 -5.17
C LEU A 413 -84.49 17.47 -4.10
N SER A 414 -84.60 16.16 -4.32
CA SER A 414 -85.25 15.18 -3.43
C SER A 414 -84.29 14.12 -2.86
N SER A 415 -83.11 13.95 -3.46
CA SER A 415 -82.02 13.18 -2.85
C SER A 415 -80.65 13.69 -3.31
N LEU A 416 -79.67 13.64 -2.41
CA LEU A 416 -78.30 14.07 -2.68
C LEU A 416 -77.30 13.00 -2.26
N SER A 417 -76.37 12.67 -3.16
CA SER A 417 -75.30 11.72 -2.89
C SER A 417 -73.93 12.31 -3.24
N CYS A 418 -72.99 12.19 -2.31
CA CYS A 418 -71.58 12.47 -2.56
C CYS A 418 -70.82 11.16 -2.74
N ILE A 419 -69.99 11.07 -3.79
CA ILE A 419 -69.02 10.00 -4.02
C ILE A 419 -67.64 10.55 -3.70
N LEU A 420 -67.02 10.11 -2.62
CA LEU A 420 -65.62 10.41 -2.27
C LEU A 420 -64.67 9.42 -2.95
N TYR A 421 -63.56 9.89 -3.51
CA TYR A 421 -62.51 9.09 -4.15
C TYR A 421 -61.17 9.29 -3.43
N ASN A 422 -60.48 8.19 -3.11
CA ASN A 422 -59.14 8.26 -2.52
C ASN A 422 -58.07 8.21 -3.62
N ASN A 423 -57.60 9.37 -4.06
CA ASN A 423 -56.49 9.49 -5.03
C ASN A 423 -55.13 9.75 -4.34
N SER A 424 -55.02 9.50 -3.04
CA SER A 424 -53.78 9.68 -2.27
C SER A 424 -52.87 8.45 -2.34
N GLU A 425 -51.63 8.59 -1.85
CA GLU A 425 -50.68 7.46 -1.73
C GLU A 425 -50.92 6.59 -0.48
N PHE A 426 -52.07 6.74 0.22
CA PHE A 426 -52.37 6.01 1.45
C PHE A 426 -53.79 5.42 1.47
N ASP A 427 -53.94 4.21 2.01
CA ASP A 427 -55.25 3.70 2.39
C ASP A 427 -55.78 4.50 3.60
N ILE A 428 -57.05 4.93 3.53
CA ILE A 428 -57.69 5.67 4.62
C ILE A 428 -58.87 4.89 5.21
N VAL A 429 -59.18 5.18 6.47
CA VAL A 429 -60.37 4.68 7.15
C VAL A 429 -61.28 5.87 7.46
N LEU A 430 -62.37 5.98 6.71
CA LEU A 430 -63.48 6.87 7.04
C LEU A 430 -64.06 6.47 8.40
N THR A 431 -64.52 7.46 9.15
CA THR A 431 -65.05 7.28 10.52
C THR A 431 -66.45 7.83 10.68
N LYS A 432 -66.76 8.94 9.99
CA LYS A 432 -68.12 9.51 9.90
C LYS A 432 -68.26 10.32 8.61
N VAL A 433 -69.47 10.39 8.09
CA VAL A 433 -69.89 11.39 7.09
C VAL A 433 -71.14 12.08 7.61
N THR A 434 -71.24 13.39 7.41
CA THR A 434 -72.37 14.21 7.86
C THR A 434 -72.85 15.07 6.70
N CYS A 435 -74.14 15.05 6.40
CA CYS A 435 -74.81 15.95 5.48
C CYS A 435 -75.40 17.13 6.26
N TYR A 436 -75.14 18.34 5.80
CA TYR A 436 -75.72 19.58 6.31
C TYR A 436 -76.54 20.27 5.22
N GLN A 437 -77.57 21.02 5.61
CA GLN A 437 -78.34 21.96 4.80
C GLN A 437 -78.32 23.31 5.52
N ASP A 438 -77.71 24.34 4.91
CA ASP A 438 -77.53 25.68 5.51
C ASP A 438 -77.06 25.63 6.98
N ASP A 439 -75.99 24.85 7.22
CA ASP A 439 -75.36 24.54 8.53
C ASP A 439 -76.18 23.68 9.52
N GLU A 440 -77.44 23.32 9.24
CA GLU A 440 -78.20 22.33 10.03
C GLU A 440 -77.93 20.88 9.60
N VAL A 441 -77.92 19.92 10.54
CA VAL A 441 -77.60 18.50 10.24
C VAL A 441 -78.82 17.76 9.68
N LEU A 442 -78.79 17.38 8.40
CA LEU A 442 -79.81 16.52 7.78
C LEU A 442 -79.64 15.04 8.09
N GLY A 443 -78.40 14.58 8.31
CA GLY A 443 -78.13 13.16 8.51
C GLY A 443 -76.65 12.83 8.57
N TYR A 444 -76.34 11.62 9.03
CA TYR A 444 -74.97 11.14 9.13
C TYR A 444 -74.89 9.61 9.05
N MET A 445 -73.72 9.11 8.64
CA MET A 445 -73.36 7.70 8.74
C MET A 445 -72.03 7.55 9.48
N ASN A 446 -72.02 6.73 10.52
CA ASN A 446 -70.80 6.32 11.22
C ASN A 446 -70.22 5.07 10.56
N PHE A 447 -68.90 5.03 10.44
CA PHE A 447 -68.15 3.91 9.87
C PHE A 447 -67.30 3.21 10.95
N ASN A 448 -67.16 1.89 10.81
CA ASN A 448 -66.16 1.12 11.54
C ASN A 448 -64.98 0.78 10.62
N ALA A 449 -63.89 0.24 11.16
CA ALA A 449 -62.66 -0.03 10.39
C ALA A 449 -62.87 -0.86 9.11
N LYS A 450 -63.90 -1.72 9.03
CA LYS A 450 -64.22 -2.48 7.82
C LYS A 450 -65.22 -1.75 6.91
N SER A 451 -66.22 -1.07 7.45
CA SER A 451 -67.20 -0.34 6.61
C SER A 451 -66.68 1.00 6.09
N GLY A 452 -65.69 1.60 6.76
CA GLY A 452 -65.05 2.87 6.41
C GLY A 452 -63.73 2.74 5.65
N ALA A 453 -63.18 1.53 5.50
CA ALA A 453 -62.00 1.31 4.67
C ALA A 453 -62.24 1.85 3.24
N LEU A 454 -61.27 2.64 2.76
CA LEU A 454 -61.24 3.24 1.43
C LEU A 454 -59.79 3.21 0.94
N ASN A 455 -59.45 2.17 0.18
CA ASN A 455 -58.08 1.94 -0.29
C ASN A 455 -57.68 2.96 -1.37
N ILE A 456 -56.40 2.98 -1.73
CA ILE A 456 -55.87 3.77 -2.85
C ILE A 456 -56.61 3.43 -4.16
N GLY A 457 -57.25 4.42 -4.77
CA GLY A 457 -58.02 4.31 -6.02
C GLY A 457 -59.48 3.89 -5.87
N ASP A 458 -59.93 3.50 -4.66
CA ASP A 458 -61.34 3.17 -4.40
C ASP A 458 -62.22 4.42 -4.19
N SER A 459 -63.54 4.23 -4.21
CA SER A 459 -64.53 5.27 -3.92
C SER A 459 -65.60 4.86 -2.90
N LYS A 460 -66.25 5.85 -2.28
CA LYS A 460 -67.33 5.68 -1.30
C LYS A 460 -68.49 6.63 -1.56
N THR A 461 -69.69 6.09 -1.69
CA THR A 461 -70.92 6.90 -1.76
C THR A 461 -71.56 7.01 -0.38
N TYR A 462 -72.01 8.21 -0.02
CA TYR A 462 -73.06 8.43 0.98
C TYR A 462 -74.22 9.17 0.31
N SER A 463 -75.44 8.83 0.70
CA SER A 463 -76.69 9.33 0.13
C SER A 463 -77.61 9.77 1.26
N ASN A 464 -78.25 10.92 1.10
CA ASN A 464 -79.25 11.46 2.01
C ASN A 464 -80.48 11.86 1.18
N ASP A 465 -81.67 11.48 1.62
CA ASP A 465 -82.90 12.05 1.08
C ASP A 465 -83.01 13.51 1.54
N ILE A 466 -83.62 14.37 0.72
CA ILE A 466 -83.75 15.81 0.95
C ILE A 466 -85.24 16.12 1.18
N PRO A 467 -85.61 16.76 2.30
CA PRO A 467 -87.00 17.16 2.53
C PRO A 467 -87.52 18.08 1.42
N LEU A 468 -88.74 17.81 0.95
CA LEU A 468 -89.42 18.64 -0.03
C LEU A 468 -90.24 19.72 0.69
N GLU A 469 -89.89 20.98 0.43
CA GLU A 469 -90.66 22.13 0.89
C GLU A 469 -91.77 22.47 -0.12
N TYR A 470 -92.93 22.87 0.38
CA TYR A 470 -94.10 23.26 -0.40
C TYR A 470 -94.55 24.67 -0.05
N GLU A 471 -95.19 25.35 -0.99
CA GLU A 471 -95.86 26.63 -0.75
C GLU A 471 -97.27 26.38 -0.18
N ASP A 472 -97.58 26.99 0.96
CA ASP A 472 -98.92 26.96 1.57
C ASP A 472 -99.74 28.18 1.10
N GLU A 473 -100.64 27.97 0.13
CA GLU A 473 -101.66 28.96 -0.23
C GLU A 473 -102.82 28.93 0.78
N SER A 474 -102.79 29.86 1.75
CA SER A 474 -103.87 30.04 2.72
C SER A 474 -104.50 31.44 2.61
N SER A 475 -105.76 31.45 2.16
CA SER A 475 -106.80 32.48 2.37
C SER A 475 -106.36 33.94 2.63
N SER A 476 -106.51 34.79 1.62
CA SER A 476 -106.75 36.22 1.83
C SER A 476 -108.24 36.47 2.12
N GLU A 477 -108.61 36.57 3.39
CA GLU A 477 -109.91 37.16 3.78
C GLU A 477 -109.86 38.70 3.67
N SER A 478 -111.03 39.33 3.70
CA SER A 478 -111.26 40.74 3.37
C SER A 478 -112.08 41.47 4.45
N GLU A 479 -112.12 42.81 4.36
CA GLU A 479 -112.92 43.73 5.20
C GLU A 479 -112.35 43.93 6.63
N SER A 480 -112.46 45.11 7.27
CA SER A 480 -112.95 46.43 6.85
C SER A 480 -112.38 47.57 7.74
N GLU A 481 -112.75 48.82 7.42
CA GLU A 481 -112.55 50.05 8.22
C GLU A 481 -113.41 49.98 9.53
N ASP A 482 -113.27 50.80 10.59
CA ASP A 482 -112.82 52.21 10.67
C ASP A 482 -112.49 52.64 12.14
N GLU A 483 -111.90 53.83 12.31
CA GLU A 483 -111.69 54.69 13.52
C GLU A 483 -111.16 54.10 14.87
N GLY A 484 -110.55 54.96 15.71
CA GLY A 484 -110.39 54.66 17.16
C GLY A 484 -109.15 55.19 17.91
N ASP A 485 -108.85 56.48 17.87
CA ASP A 485 -107.81 57.12 18.70
C ASP A 485 -108.07 56.99 20.22
N SER A 486 -107.04 56.65 21.04
CA SER A 486 -106.71 57.33 22.31
C SER A 486 -105.50 56.72 23.06
N ASP A 487 -104.99 57.49 24.03
CA ASP A 487 -103.68 57.38 24.68
C ASP A 487 -103.75 56.85 26.14
N ASP A 488 -102.58 56.78 26.78
CA ASP A 488 -102.35 57.05 28.21
C ASP A 488 -102.57 55.94 29.28
N THR A 489 -101.66 54.98 29.28
CA THR A 489 -100.90 54.52 30.47
C THR A 489 -101.44 53.54 31.54
N LYS A 490 -100.47 52.70 31.97
CA LYS A 490 -100.06 52.37 33.37
C LYS A 490 -100.74 51.24 34.16
N LYS A 491 -99.81 50.45 34.70
CA LYS A 491 -99.74 49.80 36.03
C LYS A 491 -100.22 48.36 36.20
N ASP A 492 -99.21 47.55 36.52
CA ASP A 492 -99.10 46.67 37.69
C ASP A 492 -100.13 45.54 37.92
N ASP A 493 -99.54 44.34 38.00
CA ASP A 493 -99.85 43.26 38.96
C ASP A 493 -101.16 42.43 38.87
N ASP A 494 -100.95 41.19 38.42
CA ASP A 494 -101.14 39.95 39.20
C ASP A 494 -102.41 39.08 39.02
N THR A 495 -102.20 37.77 39.22
CA THR A 495 -103.15 36.65 39.35
C THR A 495 -104.05 36.30 38.13
N ASN A 496 -103.92 35.17 37.44
CA ASN A 496 -103.96 33.73 37.84
C ASN A 496 -105.40 33.15 37.87
N LYS A 497 -105.51 31.87 37.49
CA LYS A 497 -106.73 31.01 37.42
C LYS A 497 -107.73 31.34 36.30
N ASP A 498 -108.57 30.41 35.83
CA ASP A 498 -108.51 28.93 35.67
C ASP A 498 -109.79 28.52 34.91
N GLU A 499 -109.82 27.29 34.35
CA GLU A 499 -111.05 26.47 34.16
C GLU A 499 -112.14 27.03 33.19
N ASP A 500 -113.06 26.23 32.63
CA ASP A 500 -113.04 24.81 32.23
C ASP A 500 -114.20 24.57 31.24
N THR A 501 -114.16 23.48 30.48
CA THR A 501 -115.30 22.81 29.82
C THR A 501 -116.17 23.59 28.80
N SER A 502 -117.06 22.95 28.03
CA SER A 502 -116.98 21.70 27.24
C SER A 502 -118.34 21.51 26.52
N LYS A 503 -118.36 20.83 25.35
CA LYS A 503 -119.53 20.11 24.80
C LYS A 503 -120.75 20.97 24.39
N ASP A 504 -121.71 20.48 23.61
CA ASP A 504 -121.78 19.39 22.60
C ASP A 504 -123.03 19.69 21.69
N ASP A 505 -123.12 18.97 20.57
CA ASP A 505 -124.36 18.43 19.98
C ASP A 505 -125.21 19.20 18.91
N SER A 506 -125.81 18.38 18.04
CA SER A 506 -127.10 18.53 17.31
C SER A 506 -127.27 19.48 16.11
N THR A 507 -127.06 18.90 14.92
CA THR A 507 -128.02 18.82 13.78
C THR A 507 -128.99 19.97 13.43
N THR A 508 -129.03 20.37 12.15
CA THR A 508 -130.16 20.03 11.23
C THR A 508 -129.80 20.25 9.75
N GLU A 509 -130.73 19.89 8.85
CA GLU A 509 -130.58 19.80 7.38
C GLU A 509 -131.11 21.05 6.67
N ASP A 510 -130.63 21.36 5.46
CA ASP A 510 -131.49 21.85 4.36
C ASP A 510 -130.82 21.71 2.97
N ASP A 511 -131.64 21.62 1.92
CA ASP A 511 -131.24 21.24 0.55
C ASP A 511 -131.04 22.46 -0.39
N SER A 512 -130.01 22.46 -1.24
CA SER A 512 -130.11 23.05 -2.60
C SER A 512 -128.92 22.69 -3.52
N SER A 513 -129.21 22.47 -4.80
CA SER A 513 -128.23 22.05 -5.81
C SER A 513 -127.64 23.20 -6.63
N SER A 514 -126.31 23.25 -6.77
CA SER A 514 -125.67 23.86 -7.93
C SER A 514 -124.43 23.05 -8.35
N ASN A 515 -124.07 23.13 -9.63
CA ASN A 515 -123.02 22.28 -10.22
C ASN A 515 -121.76 23.12 -10.47
N GLY A 516 -120.70 22.86 -9.70
CA GLY A 516 -119.46 23.65 -9.70
C GLY A 516 -118.21 22.79 -9.61
N THR A 517 -117.20 23.14 -10.39
CA THR A 517 -115.95 22.40 -10.57
C THR A 517 -115.22 22.12 -9.25
N ARG A 518 -114.83 20.86 -9.04
CA ARG A 518 -113.93 20.46 -7.95
C ARG A 518 -112.57 21.15 -8.14
N ALA A 519 -112.22 22.05 -7.24
CA ALA A 519 -110.83 22.51 -7.11
C ALA A 519 -109.96 21.32 -6.65
N ASP A 520 -108.75 21.25 -7.18
CA ASP A 520 -107.76 20.24 -6.84
C ASP A 520 -106.55 20.99 -6.24
N ASP A 521 -106.50 21.06 -4.91
CA ASP A 521 -105.56 21.88 -4.13
C ASP A 521 -104.12 21.36 -4.27
N THR A 522 -103.55 21.66 -5.43
CA THR A 522 -102.25 21.17 -5.89
C THR A 522 -101.14 22.02 -5.28
N LYS A 523 -100.72 21.63 -4.07
CA LYS A 523 -99.54 22.21 -3.40
C LYS A 523 -98.35 22.28 -4.37
N LYS A 524 -97.77 23.47 -4.51
CA LYS A 524 -96.59 23.69 -5.37
C LYS A 524 -95.33 23.38 -4.58
N LEU A 525 -94.38 22.67 -5.20
CA LEU A 525 -93.03 22.56 -4.65
C LEU A 525 -92.33 23.91 -4.67
N LYS A 526 -91.57 24.20 -3.62
CA LYS A 526 -90.71 25.38 -3.52
C LYS A 526 -89.35 25.09 -4.17
N VAL A 527 -88.75 26.10 -4.81
CA VAL A 527 -87.43 25.97 -5.42
C VAL A 527 -86.35 25.80 -4.34
N ASN A 528 -85.59 24.70 -4.41
CA ASN A 528 -84.56 24.36 -3.43
C ASN A 528 -83.31 25.25 -3.61
N THR A 529 -83.17 26.29 -2.78
CA THR A 529 -82.06 27.28 -2.85
C THR A 529 -80.93 27.02 -1.84
N HIS A 530 -81.05 25.99 -1.00
CA HIS A 530 -80.13 25.70 0.10
C HIS A 530 -78.74 25.28 -0.38
N THR A 531 -77.75 25.46 0.50
CA THR A 531 -76.38 24.95 0.35
C THR A 531 -76.24 23.66 1.14
N TYR A 532 -75.73 22.61 0.47
CA TYR A 532 -75.50 21.31 1.06
C TYR A 532 -74.02 21.04 1.22
N THR A 533 -73.60 20.76 2.45
CA THR A 533 -72.19 20.49 2.80
C THR A 533 -72.07 19.06 3.31
N PHE A 534 -71.20 18.27 2.67
CA PHE A 534 -70.84 16.93 3.14
C PHE A 534 -69.48 16.98 3.82
N VAL A 535 -69.44 16.57 5.08
CA VAL A 535 -68.24 16.56 5.94
C VAL A 535 -67.84 15.12 6.20
N TRP A 536 -66.72 14.69 5.61
CA TRP A 536 -66.15 13.34 5.72
C TRP A 536 -65.00 13.34 6.73
N GLU A 537 -65.22 12.76 7.91
CA GLU A 537 -64.22 12.57 8.96
C GLU A 537 -63.44 11.26 8.71
N TYR A 538 -62.12 11.35 8.51
CA TYR A 538 -61.29 10.19 8.16
C TYR A 538 -60.03 10.08 9.03
N THR A 539 -59.43 8.89 9.02
CA THR A 539 -58.21 8.55 9.74
C THR A 539 -57.21 7.86 8.85
N TYR A 540 -55.94 8.23 9.00
CA TYR A 540 -54.80 7.47 8.47
C TYR A 540 -53.58 7.70 9.37
N LYS A 541 -52.69 6.70 9.46
CA LYS A 541 -51.49 6.73 10.35
C LYS A 541 -51.77 7.18 11.81
N GLY A 542 -52.96 6.88 12.33
CA GLY A 542 -53.37 7.16 13.71
C GLY A 542 -53.79 8.61 14.01
N GLU A 543 -53.74 9.52 13.03
CA GLU A 543 -54.22 10.90 13.16
C GLU A 543 -55.61 11.05 12.48
N LYS A 544 -56.33 12.11 12.84
CA LYS A 544 -57.70 12.42 12.35
C LYS A 544 -57.70 13.66 11.47
N PHE A 545 -58.49 13.62 10.40
CA PHE A 545 -58.61 14.66 9.38
C PHE A 545 -60.05 14.80 8.89
N THR A 546 -60.34 15.83 8.08
CA THR A 546 -61.70 16.12 7.63
C THR A 546 -61.71 16.70 6.22
N TYR A 547 -62.38 16.01 5.30
CA TYR A 547 -62.63 16.51 3.95
C TYR A 547 -64.03 17.16 3.89
N LYS A 548 -64.13 18.35 3.29
CA LYS A 548 -65.39 19.05 3.06
C LYS A 548 -65.65 19.20 1.56
N CYS A 549 -66.90 19.02 1.16
CA CYS A 549 -67.36 19.29 -0.19
C CYS A 549 -68.77 19.88 -0.16
N GLU A 550 -69.04 20.87 -1.01
CA GLU A 550 -70.24 21.73 -0.94
C GLU A 550 -70.89 21.87 -2.34
N THR A 551 -72.22 22.03 -2.38
CA THR A 551 -73.02 22.21 -3.60
C THR A 551 -74.34 22.92 -3.29
N LYS A 552 -75.02 23.51 -4.28
CA LYS A 552 -76.34 24.12 -4.09
C LYS A 552 -77.48 23.26 -4.63
N GLY A 553 -78.65 23.36 -4.01
CA GLY A 553 -79.86 22.62 -4.38
C GLY A 553 -80.37 22.88 -5.80
N ASN A 554 -80.06 24.06 -6.35
CA ASN A 554 -80.47 24.52 -7.67
C ASN A 554 -79.38 24.40 -8.76
N GLU A 555 -78.29 23.67 -8.50
CA GLU A 555 -77.28 23.35 -9.51
C GLU A 555 -77.77 22.24 -10.45
N GLU A 556 -78.38 22.65 -11.57
CA GLU A 556 -78.70 21.76 -12.70
C GLU A 556 -77.45 21.03 -13.25
N GLU A 557 -77.66 19.90 -13.92
CA GLU A 557 -76.63 18.93 -14.32
C GLU A 557 -75.69 19.42 -15.46
N ASN A 558 -74.90 20.46 -15.18
CA ASN A 558 -73.81 20.90 -16.04
C ASN A 558 -72.64 19.91 -15.97
N ALA A 559 -72.72 18.84 -16.75
CA ALA A 559 -71.71 17.79 -16.87
C ALA A 559 -70.35 18.31 -17.41
N LYS A 560 -69.53 18.93 -16.54
CA LYS A 560 -68.18 19.44 -16.87
C LYS A 560 -67.26 19.73 -15.66
N SER A 561 -67.29 18.88 -14.62
CA SER A 561 -66.35 18.90 -13.49
C SER A 561 -65.09 18.04 -13.69
N SER A 562 -64.75 17.65 -14.93
CA SER A 562 -63.50 16.93 -15.24
C SER A 562 -62.28 17.85 -15.08
N ALA A 563 -61.84 18.05 -13.83
CA ALA A 563 -60.72 18.88 -13.44
C ALA A 563 -59.42 18.39 -14.11
N ARG A 564 -58.97 19.16 -15.11
CA ARG A 564 -57.93 18.75 -16.07
C ARG A 564 -56.52 18.86 -15.48
N TRP A 565 -56.16 17.96 -14.57
CA TRP A 565 -54.80 17.90 -14.03
C TRP A 565 -53.85 17.17 -14.99
N LYS A 566 -52.80 17.89 -15.39
CA LYS A 566 -51.66 17.34 -16.13
C LYS A 566 -50.84 16.51 -15.16
N THR A 567 -50.51 15.26 -15.53
CA THR A 567 -49.50 14.47 -14.82
C THR A 567 -48.12 15.12 -14.95
N SER A 568 -47.78 16.02 -14.04
CA SER A 568 -46.44 16.61 -13.93
C SER A 568 -45.50 15.62 -13.23
N SER A 569 -45.14 14.55 -13.96
CA SER A 569 -44.24 13.49 -13.50
C SER A 569 -42.78 13.96 -13.34
N LYS A 570 -42.55 14.90 -12.40
CA LYS A 570 -41.24 15.23 -11.85
C LYS A 570 -40.75 14.04 -11.02
N ARG A 571 -40.26 13.02 -11.74
CA ARG A 571 -39.57 11.85 -11.21
C ARG A 571 -38.27 12.30 -10.54
N SER A 572 -38.38 12.73 -9.28
CA SER A 572 -37.23 13.09 -8.46
C SER A 572 -36.30 11.89 -8.35
N ARG A 573 -35.05 12.04 -8.81
CA ARG A 573 -33.97 11.12 -8.49
C ARG A 573 -33.26 11.64 -7.25
N ARG A 574 -33.53 11.02 -6.11
CA ARG A 574 -32.58 10.86 -5.01
C ARG A 574 -33.01 9.65 -4.17
#